data_AF-A0A271LT33-F1
#
_entry.id   AF-A0A271LT33-F1
#
_cell.length_a   1.000
_cell.length_b   1.000
_cell.length_c   1.000
_cell.angle_alpha   90.00
_cell.angle_beta   90.00
_cell.angle_gamma   90.00
#
_symmetry.space_group_name_H-M   'P 1'
#
loop_
_entity.id
_entity.type
_entity.pdbx_description
1 polymer ?
#
loop_
_entity_poly.entity_id
_entity_poly.type
_entity_poly.pdbx_seq_one_letter_code
_entity_poly.pdbx_strand_id
1 'polypeptide(L)'
;MLSNFENEIVLAARLLLGGAFVFAGLRNIQNAGFLTQLMTTRGVPQARLMLWLGIVVQIVAGALVIAGIWTALAAACLILFLLVATPMFDNFWDHQGPERAARINGFVANVALTGGFLALMGQAL
;
A
#
# COMPACT_ATOMS: atom_id res chain seq x y z
N MET A 1 -31.90 -4.11 -1.03
CA MET A 1 -31.40 -5.46 -1.41
C MET A 1 -29.96 -5.67 -0.94
N LEU A 2 -29.01 -4.77 -1.23
CA LEU A 2 -27.61 -4.90 -0.76
C LEU A 2 -27.40 -4.59 0.73
N SER A 3 -28.32 -3.87 1.37
CA SER A 3 -28.30 -3.57 2.81
C SER A 3 -28.23 -4.82 3.70
N ASN A 4 -28.69 -5.97 3.20
CA ASN A 4 -28.65 -7.22 3.95
C ASN A 4 -27.24 -7.86 3.97
N PHE A 5 -26.30 -7.33 3.19
CA PHE A 5 -24.94 -7.88 3.00
C PHE A 5 -23.83 -6.92 3.42
N GLU A 6 -24.14 -5.91 4.23
CA GLU A 6 -23.19 -4.86 4.59
C GLU A 6 -21.92 -5.43 5.25
N ASN A 7 -22.08 -6.37 6.18
CA ASN A 7 -20.98 -7.00 6.90
C ASN A 7 -20.07 -7.81 5.96
N GLU A 8 -20.66 -8.53 5.02
CA GLU A 8 -19.99 -9.35 4.01
C GLU A 8 -19.21 -8.47 3.04
N ILE A 9 -19.78 -7.34 2.62
CA ILE A 9 -19.12 -6.36 1.76
C ILE A 9 -17.93 -5.74 2.48
N VAL A 10 -18.08 -5.35 3.74
CA VAL A 10 -16.99 -4.79 4.55
C VAL A 10 -15.91 -5.84 4.82
N LEU A 11 -16.27 -7.10 5.07
CA LEU A 11 -15.31 -8.19 5.19
C LEU A 11 -14.51 -8.37 3.89
N ALA A 12 -15.19 -8.40 2.74
CA ALA A 12 -14.54 -8.49 1.45
C ALA A 12 -13.60 -7.30 1.19
N ALA A 13 -14.02 -6.08 1.51
CA ALA A 13 -13.18 -4.89 1.39
C ALA A 13 -11.91 -4.99 2.23
N ARG A 14 -12.01 -5.43 3.50
CA ARG A 14 -10.87 -5.65 4.39
C ARG A 14 -9.92 -6.73 3.86
N LEU A 15 -10.47 -7.83 3.37
CA LEU A 15 -9.68 -8.92 2.79
C LEU A 15 -8.92 -8.47 1.55
N LEU A 16 -9.57 -7.74 0.64
CA LEU A 16 -8.96 -7.28 -0.60
C LEU A 16 -7.93 -6.18 -0.35
N LEU A 17 -8.29 -5.13 0.40
CA LEU A 17 -7.38 -4.01 0.68
C LEU A 17 -6.22 -4.43 1.58
N GLY A 18 -6.51 -5.07 2.71
CA GLY A 18 -5.46 -5.53 3.62
C GLY A 18 -4.62 -6.66 3.01
N GLY A 19 -5.25 -7.60 2.31
CA GLY A 19 -4.58 -8.71 1.63
C GLY A 19 -3.61 -8.27 0.55
N ALA A 20 -3.96 -7.23 -0.24
CA ALA A 20 -3.05 -6.65 -1.22
C ALA A 20 -1.73 -6.16 -0.58
N PHE A 21 -1.80 -5.58 0.62
CA PHE A 21 -0.62 -5.08 1.33
C PHE A 21 0.18 -6.17 2.02
N VAL A 22 -0.48 -7.18 2.61
CA VAL A 22 0.21 -8.37 3.13
C VAL A 22 0.98 -9.06 2.00
N PHE A 23 0.32 -9.28 0.86
CA PHE A 23 0.95 -9.85 -0.33
C PHE A 23 2.12 -8.98 -0.83
N ALA A 24 1.93 -7.67 -0.93
CA ALA A 24 2.98 -6.74 -1.36
C ALA A 24 4.20 -6.80 -0.43
N GLY A 25 3.99 -6.82 0.89
CA GLY A 25 5.07 -6.95 1.87
C GLY A 25 5.84 -8.26 1.74
N LEU A 26 5.14 -9.40 1.61
CA LEU A 26 5.77 -10.71 1.41
C LEU A 26 6.57 -10.77 0.10
N ARG A 27 6.01 -10.24 -0.99
CA ARG A 27 6.72 -10.11 -2.27
C ARG A 27 7.94 -9.20 -2.14
N ASN A 28 7.86 -8.12 -1.36
CA ASN A 28 8.96 -7.18 -1.16
C ASN A 28 10.11 -7.80 -0.34
N ILE A 29 9.84 -8.74 0.57
CA ILE A 29 10.88 -9.54 1.26
C ILE A 29 11.72 -10.30 0.24
N GLN A 30 11.07 -10.99 -0.71
CA GLN A 30 11.76 -11.75 -1.76
C GLN A 30 12.58 -10.85 -2.70
N ASN A 31 12.12 -9.61 -2.91
CA ASN A 31 12.76 -8.63 -3.79
C ASN A 31 13.66 -7.63 -3.03
N ALA A 32 13.99 -7.90 -1.75
CA ALA A 32 14.58 -6.89 -0.89
C ALA A 32 15.93 -6.36 -1.38
N GLY A 33 16.75 -7.22 -2.01
CA GLY A 33 18.04 -6.82 -2.58
C GLY A 33 17.87 -5.81 -3.72
N PHE A 34 17.00 -6.11 -4.68
CA PHE A 34 16.70 -5.21 -5.80
C PHE A 34 16.11 -3.89 -5.34
N LEU A 35 15.13 -3.93 -4.43
CA LEU A 35 14.47 -2.73 -3.92
C LEU A 35 15.44 -1.84 -3.11
N THR A 36 16.32 -2.45 -2.30
CA THR A 36 17.34 -1.70 -1.56
C THR A 36 18.28 -0.97 -2.51
N GLN A 37 18.74 -1.63 -3.57
CA GLN A 37 19.60 -1.01 -4.58
C GLN A 37 18.87 0.14 -5.29
N LEU A 38 17.62 -0.07 -5.71
CA LEU A 38 16.80 0.95 -6.34
C LEU A 38 16.62 2.19 -5.45
N MET A 39 16.29 1.99 -4.17
CA MET A 39 16.18 3.07 -3.18
C MET A 39 17.50 3.79 -2.95
N THR A 40 18.63 3.08 -2.99
CA THR A 40 19.97 3.66 -2.84
C THR A 40 20.32 4.55 -4.03
N THR A 41 20.04 4.10 -5.26
CA THR A 41 20.23 4.89 -6.48
C THR A 41 19.37 6.15 -6.48
N ARG A 42 18.20 6.11 -5.83
CA ARG A 42 17.33 7.28 -5.61
C ARG A 42 17.75 8.17 -4.44
N GLY A 43 18.88 7.89 -3.79
CA GLY A 43 19.41 8.72 -2.71
C GLY A 43 18.68 8.58 -1.38
N VAL A 44 17.89 7.52 -1.17
CA VAL A 44 17.19 7.29 0.10
C VAL A 44 18.22 7.00 1.20
N PRO A 45 18.29 7.83 2.26
CA PRO A 45 19.18 7.57 3.39
C PRO A 45 18.81 6.25 4.06
N GLN A 46 19.81 5.43 4.39
CA GLN A 46 19.60 4.13 5.04
C GLN A 46 18.56 3.25 4.31
N ALA A 47 18.64 3.19 2.96
CA ALA A 47 17.70 2.50 2.08
C ALA A 47 17.23 1.12 2.58
N ARG A 48 18.15 0.28 3.07
CA ARG A 48 17.84 -1.04 3.61
C ARG A 48 16.90 -0.95 4.83
N LEU A 49 17.18 -0.05 5.77
CA LEU A 49 16.35 0.13 6.97
C LEU A 49 14.96 0.64 6.59
N MET A 50 14.90 1.66 5.72
CA MET A 50 13.62 2.21 5.24
C MET A 50 12.78 1.17 4.51
N LEU A 51 13.40 0.32 3.69
CA LEU A 51 12.71 -0.78 3.03
C LEU A 51 12.08 -1.75 4.03
N TRP A 52 12.86 -2.21 5.03
CA TRP A 52 12.35 -3.15 6.03
C TRP A 52 11.26 -2.54 6.90
N LEU A 53 11.35 -1.25 7.26
CA LEU A 53 10.26 -0.54 7.92
C LEU A 53 9.00 -0.53 7.05
N GLY A 54 9.12 -0.22 5.76
CA GLY A 54 8.03 -0.28 4.81
C GLY A 54 7.38 -1.66 4.74
N ILE A 55 8.18 -2.73 4.63
CA ILE A 55 7.70 -4.12 4.61
C ILE A 55 6.92 -4.46 5.89
N VAL A 56 7.45 -4.10 7.06
CA VAL A 56 6.78 -4.35 8.35
C VAL A 56 5.44 -3.62 8.40
N VAL A 57 5.40 -2.34 7.99
CA VAL A 57 4.15 -1.56 7.92
C VAL A 57 3.13 -2.23 7.00
N GLN A 58 3.54 -2.63 5.79
CA GLN A 58 2.65 -3.29 4.83
C GLN A 58 2.02 -4.57 5.40
N ILE A 59 2.83 -5.44 6.01
CA ILE A 59 2.36 -6.73 6.53
C ILE A 59 1.50 -6.54 7.78
N VAL A 60 1.99 -5.77 8.75
CA VAL A 60 1.30 -5.62 10.04
C VAL A 60 0.01 -4.83 9.88
N ALA A 61 0.04 -3.68 9.21
CA ALA A 61 -1.17 -2.89 9.02
C ALA A 61 -2.15 -3.58 8.06
N GLY A 62 -1.66 -4.26 7.02
CA GLY A 62 -2.51 -5.10 6.16
C GLY A 62 -3.22 -6.21 6.94
N ALA A 63 -2.51 -6.92 7.83
CA ALA A 63 -3.08 -7.96 8.68
C ALA A 63 -4.11 -7.39 9.69
N LEU A 64 -3.84 -6.24 10.28
CA LEU A 64 -4.77 -5.54 11.17
C LEU A 64 -6.07 -5.15 10.44
N VAL A 65 -5.95 -4.63 9.21
CA VAL A 65 -7.10 -4.34 8.34
C VAL A 65 -7.92 -5.61 8.08
N ILE A 66 -7.28 -6.72 7.71
CA ILE A 66 -7.96 -8.01 7.49
C ILE A 66 -8.70 -8.46 8.76
N ALA A 67 -8.03 -8.42 9.91
CA ALA A 67 -8.59 -8.84 11.18
C ALA A 67 -9.71 -7.91 11.68
N GLY A 68 -9.84 -6.70 11.13
CA GLY A 68 -10.76 -5.68 11.63
C GLY A 68 -10.36 -5.06 12.96
N ILE A 69 -9.08 -5.14 13.32
CA ILE A 69 -8.56 -4.63 14.58
C ILE A 69 -7.89 -3.29 14.32
N TRP A 70 -8.30 -2.26 15.05
CA TRP A 70 -7.80 -0.88 14.87
C TRP A 70 -7.83 -0.42 13.40
N THR A 71 -8.87 -0.81 12.67
CA THR A 71 -8.97 -0.66 11.20
C THR A 71 -8.68 0.76 10.72
N ALA A 72 -9.21 1.78 11.41
CA ALA A 72 -8.98 3.17 11.04
C ALA A 72 -7.50 3.59 11.17
N LEU A 73 -6.83 3.17 12.24
CA LEU A 73 -5.41 3.46 12.46
C LEU A 73 -4.53 2.69 11.47
N ALA A 74 -4.82 1.41 11.25
CA ALA A 74 -4.08 0.57 10.30
C ALA A 74 -4.22 1.10 8.86
N ALA A 75 -5.43 1.51 8.46
CA ALA A 75 -5.69 2.15 7.17
C ALA A 75 -4.91 3.48 7.04
N ALA A 76 -4.89 4.32 8.08
CA ALA A 76 -4.09 5.54 8.08
C ALA A 76 -2.59 5.27 7.90
N CYS A 77 -2.04 4.24 8.55
CA CYS A 77 -0.65 3.82 8.35
C CYS A 77 -0.37 3.40 6.91
N LEU A 78 -1.28 2.65 6.27
CA LEU A 78 -1.14 2.24 4.87
C LEU A 78 -1.27 3.42 3.89
N ILE A 79 -2.11 4.40 4.19
CA ILE A 79 -2.18 5.66 3.43
C ILE A 79 -0.85 6.42 3.52
N LEU A 80 -0.28 6.58 4.72
CA LEU A 80 1.02 7.22 4.89
C LEU A 80 2.12 6.47 4.13
N PHE A 81 2.11 5.14 4.16
CA PHE A 81 3.01 4.31 3.36
C PHE A 81 2.85 4.63 1.86
N LEU A 82 1.63 4.68 1.34
CA LEU A 82 1.38 4.99 -0.07
C LEU A 82 1.87 6.39 -0.44
N LEU A 83 1.65 7.39 0.41
CA LEU A 83 2.11 8.76 0.16
C LEU A 83 3.64 8.87 0.05
N VAL A 84 4.37 8.04 0.80
CA VAL A 84 5.85 7.99 0.72
C VAL A 84 6.34 7.11 -0.43
N ALA A 85 5.73 5.93 -0.63
CA ALA A 85 6.16 4.96 -1.63
C ALA A 85 5.84 5.40 -3.06
N THR A 86 4.70 6.05 -3.29
CA THR A 86 4.25 6.47 -4.62
C THR A 86 5.24 7.40 -5.32
N PRO A 87 5.65 8.55 -4.76
CA PRO A 87 6.66 9.39 -5.41
C PRO A 87 8.03 8.72 -5.50
N MET A 88 8.30 7.71 -4.68
CA MET A 88 9.57 6.98 -4.73
C MET A 88 9.60 5.95 -5.86
N PHE A 89 8.50 5.25 -6.15
CA PHE A 89 8.47 4.13 -7.10
C PHE A 89 7.67 4.40 -8.37
N ASP A 90 6.74 5.36 -8.34
CA ASP A 90 5.83 5.71 -9.43
C ASP A 90 6.04 7.17 -9.89
N ASN A 91 7.28 7.66 -9.83
CA ASN A 91 7.70 8.99 -10.31
C ASN A 91 7.63 9.11 -11.84
N PHE A 92 6.42 9.12 -12.40
CA PHE A 92 6.19 9.15 -13.84
C PHE A 92 6.73 10.42 -14.52
N TRP A 93 6.91 11.52 -13.77
CA TRP A 93 7.42 12.78 -14.30
C TRP A 93 8.87 12.71 -14.80
N ASP A 94 9.66 11.75 -14.32
CA ASP A 94 11.06 11.56 -14.73
C ASP A 94 11.25 10.52 -15.85
N HIS A 95 10.16 9.99 -16.40
CA HIS A 95 10.21 8.87 -17.35
C HIS A 95 9.45 9.20 -18.64
N GLN A 96 9.73 8.47 -19.73
CA GLN A 96 9.05 8.61 -21.01
C GLN A 96 8.67 7.23 -21.58
N GLY A 97 7.81 7.23 -22.61
CA GLY A 97 7.43 6.01 -23.32
C GLY A 97 6.71 4.98 -22.43
N PRO A 98 6.90 3.67 -22.69
CA PRO A 98 6.20 2.59 -21.96
C PRO A 98 6.42 2.62 -20.44
N GLU A 99 7.60 3.05 -19.99
CA GLU A 99 7.92 3.12 -18.56
C GLU A 99 7.10 4.21 -17.85
N ARG A 100 6.91 5.36 -18.50
CA ARG A 100 6.03 6.41 -17.97
C ARG A 100 4.60 5.91 -17.80
N ALA A 101 4.09 5.18 -18.77
CA ALA A 101 2.73 4.62 -18.71
C ALA A 101 2.57 3.64 -17.54
N ALA A 102 3.56 2.75 -17.32
CA ALA A 102 3.55 1.83 -16.19
C ALA A 102 3.53 2.55 -14.83
N ARG A 103 4.30 3.63 -14.69
CA ARG A 103 4.34 4.46 -13.46
C ARG A 103 3.06 5.25 -13.25
N ILE A 104 2.44 5.76 -14.32
CA ILE A 104 1.10 6.39 -14.21
C ILE A 104 0.08 5.39 -13.67
N ASN A 105 0.11 4.14 -14.17
CA ASN A 105 -0.80 3.10 -13.67
C ASN A 105 -0.56 2.80 -12.19
N GLY A 106 0.70 2.70 -11.76
CA GLY A 106 1.04 2.53 -10.33
C GLY A 106 0.56 3.69 -9.47
N PHE A 107 0.80 4.93 -9.92
CA PHE A 107 0.33 6.13 -9.25
C PHE A 107 -1.20 6.13 -9.08
N VAL A 108 -1.95 5.91 -10.17
CA VAL A 108 -3.42 5.89 -10.15
C VAL A 108 -3.95 4.74 -9.27
N ALA A 109 -3.32 3.57 -9.30
CA ALA A 109 -3.66 2.46 -8.43
C ALA A 109 -3.50 2.84 -6.95
N ASN A 110 -2.41 3.52 -6.58
CA ASN A 110 -2.18 3.97 -5.20
C ASN A 110 -3.18 5.05 -4.78
N VAL A 111 -3.62 5.93 -5.68
CA VAL A 111 -4.72 6.88 -5.41
C VAL A 111 -6.02 6.13 -5.14
N ALA A 112 -6.36 5.12 -5.95
CA ALA A 112 -7.55 4.31 -5.75
C ALA A 112 -7.51 3.53 -4.42
N LEU A 113 -6.36 2.93 -4.08
CA LEU A 113 -6.14 2.26 -2.79
C LEU A 113 -6.30 3.23 -1.62
N THR A 114 -5.76 4.44 -1.73
CA THR A 114 -5.94 5.50 -0.73
C THR A 114 -7.42 5.82 -0.52
N GLY A 115 -8.19 5.98 -1.60
CA GLY A 115 -9.64 6.18 -1.53
C GLY A 115 -10.37 5.01 -0.85
N GLY A 116 -9.98 3.77 -1.15
CA GLY A 116 -10.51 2.58 -0.49
C GLY A 116 -10.25 2.55 1.01
N PHE A 117 -9.05 2.91 1.45
CA PHE A 117 -8.73 3.04 2.87
C PHE A 117 -9.47 4.18 3.56
N LEU A 118 -9.63 5.34 2.91
CA LEU A 118 -10.43 6.44 3.46
C LEU A 118 -11.90 6.04 3.66
N ALA A 119 -12.48 5.31 2.71
CA ALA A 119 -13.84 4.76 2.86
C ALA A 119 -13.94 3.77 4.03
N LEU A 120 -12.93 2.89 4.16
CA LEU A 120 -12.87 1.93 5.28
C LEU A 120 -12.68 2.63 6.64
N MET A 121 -11.91 3.72 6.69
CA MET A 121 -11.79 4.56 7.88
C MET A 121 -13.14 5.18 8.25
N GLY A 122 -13.85 5.74 7.28
CA GLY A 122 -15.17 6.34 7.51
C GLY A 122 -16.22 5.35 8.03
N GLN A 123 -16.10 4.07 7.67
CA GLN A 123 -16.97 3.00 8.18
C GLN A 123 -16.60 2.53 9.59
N ALA A 124 -15.34 2.70 10.00
CA ALA A 124 -14.81 2.21 11.27
C ALA A 124 -14.87 3.25 12.42
N LEU A 125 -15.35 4.46 12.13
CA LEU A 125 -15.57 5.56 13.07
C LEU A 125 -17.04 5.62 13.48
#